data_AF-A0A846T5M8-F1
#
_entry.id   AF-A0A846T5M8-F1
#
_cell.length_a   1.000
_cell.length_b   1.000
_cell.length_c   1.000
_cell.angle_alpha   90.00
_cell.angle_beta   90.00
_cell.angle_gamma   90.00
#
_symmetry.space_group_name_H-M   'P 1'
#
loop_
_entity.id
_entity.type
_entity.pdbx_description
1 polymer ?
#
loop_
_entity_poly.entity_id
_entity_poly.type
_entity_poly.pdbx_seq_one_letter_code
_entity_poly.pdbx_strand_id
1 'polypeptide(L)' 'MDAQRLAETVRAACIKAALEAYEEGGILGLCAEGRWEYAISMMQRLDLEALIQMNLVIEQRIG' A
#
# COMPACT_ATOMS: atom_id res chain seq x y z
N MET A 1 17.10 4.77 -9.89
CA MET A 1 15.88 4.96 -9.10
C MET A 1 15.70 6.41 -8.74
N ASP A 2 14.77 7.07 -9.42
CA ASP A 2 14.29 8.38 -8.98
C ASP A 2 13.57 8.22 -7.64
N ALA A 3 14.11 8.85 -6.59
CA ALA A 3 13.55 8.82 -5.24
C ALA A 3 12.11 9.33 -5.22
N GLN A 4 11.76 10.27 -6.11
CA GLN A 4 10.40 10.77 -6.23
C GLN A 4 9.44 9.69 -6.73
N ARG A 5 9.83 8.94 -7.77
CA ARG A 5 9.01 7.84 -8.32
C ARG A 5 8.79 6.72 -7.29
N LEU A 6 9.82 6.36 -6.52
CA LEU A 6 9.65 5.39 -5.43
C LEU A 6 8.67 5.93 -4.37
N ALA A 7 8.81 7.19 -3.95
CA ALA A 7 7.93 7.79 -2.96
C ALA A 7 6.46 7.86 -3.44
N GLU A 8 6.21 8.14 -4.71
CA GLU A 8 4.88 8.11 -5.32
C GLU A 8 4.30 6.69 -5.34
N THR A 9 5.13 5.69 -5.65
CA THR A 9 4.74 4.27 -5.62
C THR A 9 4.35 3.82 -4.22
N VAL A 10 5.15 4.17 -3.21
CA VAL A 10 4.85 3.87 -1.80
C VAL A 10 3.56 4.56 -1.36
N ARG A 11 3.37 5.84 -1.71
CA ARG A 11 2.13 6.58 -1.42
C ARG A 11 0.91 5.88 -2.02
N ALA A 12 0.99 5.48 -3.29
CA ALA A 12 -0.10 4.77 -3.95
C ALA A 12 -0.41 3.43 -3.29
N ALA A 13 0.61 2.67 -2.89
CA ALA A 13 0.46 1.41 -2.17
C ALA A 13 -0.23 1.60 -0.81
N CYS A 14 0.14 2.62 -0.03
CA CYS A 14 -0.52 2.95 1.24
C CYS A 14 -2.01 3.28 1.05
N ILE A 15 -2.33 4.15 0.09
CA ILE A 15 -3.72 4.54 -0.20
C ILE A 15 -4.54 3.32 -0.61
N LYS A 16 -4.00 2.48 -1.50
CA LYS A 16 -4.66 1.26 -1.95
C LYS A 16 -4.94 0.32 -0.78
N ALA A 17 -3.93 0.02 0.04
CA ALA A 17 -4.07 -0.87 1.19
C ALA A 17 -5.10 -0.35 2.20
N ALA A 18 -5.14 0.96 2.44
CA ALA A 18 -6.13 1.55 3.34
C ALA A 18 -7.57 1.41 2.82
N LEU A 19 -7.80 1.67 1.53
CA LEU A 19 -9.13 1.55 0.91
C LEU A 19 -9.61 0.10 0.91
N GLU A 20 -8.77 -0.84 0.46
CA GLU A 20 -9.10 -2.26 0.42
C GLU A 20 -9.41 -2.80 1.82
N ALA A 21 -8.59 -2.46 2.81
CA ALA A 21 -8.81 -2.90 4.19
C ALA A 21 -10.06 -2.27 4.81
N TYR A 22 -10.40 -1.02 4.49
CA TYR A 22 -11.62 -0.41 5.00
C TYR A 22 -12.89 -1.09 4.44
N GLU A 23 -12.87 -1.42 3.15
CA GLU A 23 -13.95 -2.19 2.49
C GLU A 23 -14.04 -3.61 3.04
N GLU A 24 -12.91 -4.31 3.15
CA GLU A 24 -12.82 -5.65 3.74
C GLU A 24 -13.31 -5.66 5.18
N GLY A 25 -12.89 -4.69 6.00
CA GLY A 25 -13.37 -4.54 7.37
C GLY A 25 -14.89 -4.38 7.44
N GLY A 26 -15.51 -3.79 6.42
CA GLY A 26 -16.96 -3.75 6.29
C GLY A 26 -17.60 -5.09 5.99
N ILE A 27 -16.99 -5.90 5.12
CA ILE A 27 -17.40 -7.27 4.85
C ILE A 27 -17.28 -8.15 6.10
N LEU A 28 -16.24 -7.92 6.90
CA LEU A 28 -16.00 -8.61 8.18
C LEU A 28 -16.91 -8.13 9.33
N GLY A 29 -17.76 -7.13 9.09
CA GLY A 29 -18.71 -6.63 10.09
C GLY A 29 -18.11 -5.69 11.13
N LEU A 30 -16.91 -5.14 10.89
CA LEU A 30 -16.30 -4.16 11.79
C LEU A 30 -17.11 -2.84 11.78
N CYS A 31 -17.15 -2.20 12.94
CA CYS A 31 -17.62 -0.82 13.07
C CYS A 31 -16.66 0.16 12.37
N ALA A 32 -17.06 1.42 12.21
CA ALA A 32 -16.25 2.41 11.50
C ALA A 32 -14.84 2.60 12.10
N GLU A 33 -14.71 2.59 13.43
CA GLU A 33 -13.41 2.66 14.12
C GLU A 33 -12.58 1.40 13.89
N GLY A 34 -13.18 0.21 14.01
CA GLY A 34 -12.47 -1.04 13.73
C GLY A 34 -11.98 -1.14 12.28
N ARG A 35 -12.75 -0.63 11.31
CA ARG A 35 -12.29 -0.52 9.90
C ARG A 35 -11.09 0.42 9.76
N TRP A 36 -11.09 1.52 10.50
CA TRP A 36 -9.98 2.48 10.50
C TRP A 36 -8.70 1.87 11.09
N GLU A 37 -8.79 1.21 12.24
CA GLU A 37 -7.67 0.50 12.86
C GLU A 37 -7.13 -0.62 11.96
N TYR A 38 -8.04 -1.33 11.29
CA TYR A 38 -7.68 -2.38 10.33
C TYR A 38 -6.95 -1.81 9.11
N ALA A 39 -7.44 -0.69 8.55
CA ALA A 39 -6.76 0.02 7.45
C ALA A 39 -5.34 0.47 7.83
N ILE A 40 -5.14 1.03 9.03
CA ILE A 40 -3.80 1.38 9.53
C ILE A 40 -2.92 0.13 9.65
N SER A 41 -3.48 -0.94 10.23
CA SER A 41 -2.82 -2.23 10.38
C SER A 41 -2.32 -2.80 9.04
N MET A 42 -3.09 -2.66 7.97
CA MET A 42 -2.70 -3.17 6.65
C MET A 42 -1.64 -2.29 5.98
N MET A 43 -1.74 -0.96 6.12
CA MET A 43 -0.67 -0.06 5.66
C MET A 43 0.67 -0.35 6.34
N GLN A 44 0.68 -0.64 7.65
CA GLN A 44 1.90 -0.98 8.39
C GLN A 44 2.54 -2.31 7.96
N ARG A 45 1.77 -3.19 7.33
CA ARG A 45 2.21 -4.52 6.87
C ARG A 45 2.61 -4.55 5.40
N LEU A 46 2.62 -3.41 4.71
CA LEU A 46 3.09 -3.34 3.33
C LEU A 46 4.53 -3.84 3.21
N ASP A 47 4.75 -4.71 2.22
CA ASP A 47 6.08 -5.21 1.90
C ASP A 47 6.87 -4.15 1.12
N LEU A 48 7.64 -3.35 1.85
CA LEU A 48 8.45 -2.28 1.26
C LEU A 48 9.58 -2.81 0.39
N GLU A 49 10.10 -4.00 0.68
CA GLU A 49 11.18 -4.61 -0.11
C GLU A 49 10.64 -5.01 -1.49
N ALA A 50 9.46 -5.63 -1.55
CA ALA A 50 8.79 -5.92 -2.81
C ALA A 50 8.51 -4.64 -3.63
N LEU A 51 8.08 -3.55 -2.99
CA LEU A 51 7.83 -2.27 -3.67
C LEU A 51 9.11 -1.66 -4.26
N ILE A 52 10.22 -1.73 -3.52
CA ILE A 52 11.54 -1.28 -4.00
C ILE A 52 11.97 -2.12 -5.21
N GLN A 53 11.90 -3.45 -5.11
CA GLN A 53 12.30 -4.36 -6.19
C GLN A 53 11.44 -4.17 -7.45
N MET A 54 10.13 -4.02 -7.31
CA MET A 54 9.23 -3.76 -8.44
C MET A 54 9.63 -2.49 -9.19
N ASN A 55 9.95 -1.42 -8.46
CA ASN A 55 10.35 -0.15 -9.07
C ASN A 55 11.73 -0.22 -9.74
N LEU A 56 12.67 -1.02 -9.21
CA LEU A 56 13.97 -1.29 -9.84
C LEU A 56 13.81 -2.08 -11.16
N VAL A 57 12.92 -3.08 -11.18
CA VAL A 57 12.64 -3.88 -12.39
C VAL A 57 11.95 -3.04 -13.46
N ILE A 58 11.02 -2.16 -13.05
CA ILE A 58 10.36 -1.23 -13.98
C ILE A 58 11.41 -0.35 -14.66
N GLU A 59 12.34 0.27 -13.91
CA GLU A 59 13.39 1.10 -14.51
C GLU A 59 14.29 0.35 -15.51
N GLN A 60 14.64 -0.90 -15.24
CA GLN A 60 15.46 -1.71 -16.15
C GLN A 60 14.77 -2.12 -17.45
N ARG A 61 13.44 -2.02 -17.53
CA ARG A 61 12.65 -2.39 -18.72
C ARG A 61 12.35 -1.20 -19.64
N ILE A 62 12.51 0.03 -19.15
CA ILE A 62 12.28 1.27 -19.91
C ILE A 62 13.60 1.99 -20.26
N GLY A 63 14.73 1.51 -19.73
CA GLY A 63 16.08 1.99 -20.05
C GLY A 63 16.71 1.22 -21.20
#